data_AF-A0A0F9CGB2-F1
#
_entry.id   AF-A0A0F9CGB2-F1
#
_cell.length_a   1.000
_cell.length_b   1.000
_cell.length_c   1.000
_cell.angle_alpha   90.00
_cell.angle_beta   90.00
_cell.angle_gamma   90.00
#
_symmetry.space_group_name_H-M   'P 1'
#
loop_
_entity.id
_entity.type
_entity.pdbx_description
1 polymer ?
#
loop_
_entity_poly.entity_id
_entity_poly.type
_entity_poly.pdbx_seq_one_letter_code
_entity_poly.pdbx_strand_id
1 'polypeptide(L)'
;MNSSKENSSSVQKLETRLILDWIYRHDIKTEDGIPLDWYNHSYMMDVYDEMAKCEKKIVCYKAAQVTFSTAAILTTLWIAKNKGIDIIYTLPTADDVKQFAGGKINRIIAQNPILQKWVKDKDTVEQKTVGNSIIYYRGTWTQKTAMMVSSDLNVYDEVDTSKQDIIEQYATRLQHSDLKLEWYFSHPSVPGNGVSRHWHKSDQRHWFIQCEHCRKWQYMNWPESFDLEKREYICKSCKGVISDDVRRSGKWVKKYKDREMVGFWIPLFICPWISASEIIKYYEDKPADYFWNKVLGLPYVG
;
A
#
# COMPACT_ATOMS: atom_id res chain seq x y z
N MET A 1 -4.85 -24.97 -34.06
CA MET A 1 -3.55 -24.74 -33.39
C MET A 1 -3.42 -23.25 -33.07
N ASN A 2 -3.91 -22.79 -31.91
CA ASN A 2 -3.61 -21.44 -31.39
C ASN A 2 -3.95 -21.23 -29.90
N SER A 3 -4.52 -22.24 -29.21
CA SER A 3 -4.92 -22.13 -27.79
C SER A 3 -3.76 -22.36 -26.80
N SER A 4 -2.61 -22.87 -27.24
CA SER A 4 -1.49 -23.24 -26.36
C SER A 4 -0.43 -22.15 -26.14
N LYS A 5 -0.43 -21.06 -26.94
CA LYS A 5 0.55 -19.96 -26.79
C LYS A 5 0.09 -18.84 -25.85
N GLU A 6 -1.21 -18.57 -25.75
CA GLU A 6 -1.72 -17.55 -24.82
C GLU A 6 -1.66 -17.99 -23.36
N ASN A 7 -1.89 -19.28 -23.09
CA ASN A 7 -1.82 -19.85 -21.75
C ASN A 7 -0.39 -19.96 -21.20
N SER A 8 0.62 -20.06 -22.07
CA SER A 8 2.02 -20.13 -21.66
C SER A 8 2.56 -18.77 -21.18
N SER A 9 2.09 -17.65 -21.73
CA SER A 9 2.59 -16.31 -21.37
C SER A 9 1.98 -15.76 -20.08
N SER A 10 0.75 -16.16 -19.76
CA SER A 10 0.08 -15.86 -18.49
C SER A 10 0.62 -16.72 -17.35
N VAL A 11 0.90 -18.00 -17.62
CA VAL A 11 1.54 -18.92 -16.67
C VAL A 11 3.01 -18.55 -16.41
N GLN A 12 3.79 -18.14 -17.42
CA GLN A 12 5.15 -17.62 -17.20
C GLN A 12 5.19 -16.29 -16.43
N LYS A 13 4.14 -15.47 -16.49
CA LYS A 13 4.03 -14.25 -15.65
C LYS A 13 3.66 -14.56 -14.19
N LEU A 14 3.04 -15.70 -13.93
CA LEU A 14 2.73 -16.19 -12.58
C LEU A 14 3.98 -16.79 -11.91
N GLU A 15 4.93 -17.36 -12.67
CA GLU A 15 6.13 -18.03 -12.15
C GLU A 15 7.16 -17.13 -11.44
N THR A 16 7.06 -15.79 -11.46
CA THR A 16 8.03 -14.91 -10.77
C THR A 16 7.43 -13.80 -9.91
N ARG A 17 6.25 -14.02 -9.32
CA ARG A 17 5.74 -13.18 -8.22
C ARG A 17 5.61 -14.01 -6.94
N LEU A 18 6.74 -14.24 -6.26
CA LEU A 18 6.86 -15.18 -5.15
C LEU A 18 5.81 -14.98 -4.04
N ILE A 19 5.46 -13.72 -3.73
CA ILE A 19 4.43 -13.43 -2.72
C ILE A 19 3.01 -13.71 -3.22
N LEU A 20 2.69 -13.40 -4.48
CA LEU A 20 1.34 -13.63 -5.01
C LEU A 20 1.08 -15.12 -5.20
N ASP A 21 2.09 -15.85 -5.65
CA ASP A 21 2.05 -17.31 -5.73
C ASP A 21 1.95 -17.94 -4.34
N TRP A 22 2.67 -17.43 -3.34
CA TRP A 22 2.48 -17.83 -1.94
C TRP A 22 1.05 -17.55 -1.44
N ILE A 23 0.49 -16.37 -1.73
CA ILE A 23 -0.89 -16.02 -1.36
C ILE A 23 -1.87 -17.02 -1.96
N TYR A 24 -1.70 -17.33 -3.25
CA TYR A 24 -2.55 -18.27 -3.97
C TYR A 24 -2.43 -19.70 -3.42
N ARG A 25 -1.21 -20.23 -3.29
CA ARG A 25 -0.94 -21.60 -2.84
C ARG A 25 -1.43 -21.89 -1.42
N HIS A 26 -1.54 -20.86 -0.57
CA HIS A 26 -1.97 -21.01 0.81
C HIS A 26 -3.38 -20.48 1.09
N ASP A 27 -4.14 -20.09 0.05
CA ASP A 27 -5.48 -19.51 0.19
C ASP A 27 -5.51 -18.41 1.25
N ILE A 28 -4.57 -17.44 1.14
CA ILE A 28 -4.43 -16.42 2.17
C ILE A 28 -5.70 -15.56 2.25
N LYS A 29 -6.15 -15.33 3.49
CA LYS A 29 -7.37 -14.62 3.86
C LYS A 29 -7.07 -13.31 4.58
N THR A 30 -7.99 -12.35 4.45
CA THR A 30 -8.00 -11.10 5.21
C THR A 30 -8.33 -11.33 6.69
N GLU A 31 -8.36 -10.26 7.48
CA GLU A 31 -8.80 -10.26 8.87
C GLU A 31 -10.23 -10.82 9.07
N ASP A 32 -11.07 -10.75 8.04
CA ASP A 32 -12.46 -11.22 8.04
C ASP A 32 -12.60 -12.67 7.56
N GLY A 33 -11.50 -13.35 7.23
CA GLY A 33 -11.51 -14.73 6.76
C GLY A 33 -11.91 -14.87 5.28
N ILE A 34 -11.93 -13.77 4.53
CA ILE A 34 -12.28 -13.74 3.10
C ILE A 34 -10.99 -13.79 2.27
N PRO A 35 -10.92 -14.57 1.17
CA PRO A 35 -9.78 -14.55 0.27
C PRO A 35 -9.49 -13.15 -0.29
N LEU A 36 -8.23 -12.86 -0.61
CA LEU A 36 -7.87 -11.60 -1.25
C LEU A 36 -8.50 -11.49 -2.64
N ASP A 37 -9.20 -10.38 -2.89
CA ASP A 37 -9.85 -10.10 -4.17
C ASP A 37 -8.92 -9.37 -5.14
N TRP A 38 -8.29 -10.15 -6.00
CA TRP A 38 -7.40 -9.62 -7.04
C TRP A 38 -8.12 -9.03 -8.26
N TYR A 39 -9.41 -9.29 -8.43
CA TYR A 39 -10.20 -8.75 -9.53
C TYR A 39 -10.55 -7.28 -9.28
N ASN A 40 -10.99 -6.95 -8.06
CA ASN A 40 -11.23 -5.56 -7.63
C ASN A 40 -9.95 -4.84 -7.23
N HIS A 41 -8.91 -5.55 -6.78
CA HIS A 41 -7.68 -4.94 -6.29
C HIS A 41 -6.47 -5.24 -7.17
N SER A 42 -6.66 -5.34 -8.49
CA SER A 42 -5.59 -5.63 -9.45
C SER A 42 -4.41 -4.65 -9.31
N TYR A 43 -4.69 -3.38 -9.01
CA TYR A 43 -3.68 -2.35 -8.74
C TYR A 43 -2.77 -2.68 -7.56
N MET A 44 -3.22 -3.50 -6.60
CA MET A 44 -2.41 -3.93 -5.46
C MET A 44 -1.41 -5.04 -5.84
N MET A 45 -1.65 -5.83 -6.88
CA MET A 45 -0.75 -6.95 -7.23
C MET A 45 0.71 -6.50 -7.42
N ASP A 46 0.92 -5.37 -8.08
CA ASP A 46 2.26 -4.79 -8.30
C ASP A 46 2.82 -4.13 -7.03
N VAL A 47 1.95 -3.66 -6.13
CA VAL A 47 2.34 -3.12 -4.81
C VAL A 47 2.89 -4.24 -3.93
N TYR A 48 2.16 -5.37 -3.83
CA TYR A 48 2.63 -6.57 -3.12
C TYR A 48 3.96 -7.06 -3.70
N ASP A 49 4.07 -7.19 -5.02
CA ASP A 49 5.28 -7.65 -5.69
C ASP A 49 6.49 -6.72 -5.41
N GLU A 50 6.30 -5.41 -5.52
CA GLU A 50 7.38 -4.44 -5.28
C GLU A 50 7.80 -4.41 -3.80
N MET A 51 6.85 -4.47 -2.85
CA MET A 51 7.16 -4.58 -1.43
C MET A 51 7.90 -5.89 -1.12
N ALA A 52 7.47 -7.00 -1.69
CA ALA A 52 8.06 -8.32 -1.44
C ALA A 52 9.48 -8.47 -2.01
N LYS A 53 9.87 -7.70 -3.03
CA LYS A 53 11.27 -7.61 -3.47
C LYS A 53 12.17 -7.17 -2.32
N CYS A 54 11.70 -6.25 -1.49
CA CYS A 54 12.44 -5.75 -0.32
C CYS A 54 13.85 -5.28 -0.69
N GLU A 55 13.94 -4.46 -1.74
CA GLU A 55 15.20 -3.94 -2.29
C GLU A 55 15.25 -2.41 -2.30
N LYS A 56 14.09 -1.75 -2.18
CA LYS A 56 13.96 -0.31 -2.35
C LYS A 56 13.14 0.31 -1.24
N LYS A 57 13.43 1.59 -0.97
CA LYS A 57 12.55 2.43 -0.17
C LYS A 57 11.24 2.66 -0.92
N ILE A 58 10.13 2.72 -0.19
CA ILE A 58 8.79 2.85 -0.76
C ILE A 58 8.08 4.01 -0.09
N VAL A 59 7.34 4.78 -0.86
CA VAL A 59 6.41 5.79 -0.38
C VAL A 59 5.05 5.57 -1.03
N CYS A 60 3.97 5.64 -0.25
CA CYS A 60 2.62 5.53 -0.77
C CYS A 60 1.76 6.72 -0.31
N TYR A 61 1.32 7.51 -1.27
CA TYR A 61 0.19 8.40 -1.09
C TYR A 61 -1.08 7.55 -1.22
N LYS A 62 -1.85 7.43 -0.13
CA LYS A 62 -3.07 6.63 -0.14
C LYS A 62 -4.28 7.43 0.32
N ALA A 63 -5.41 7.20 -0.34
CA ALA A 63 -6.71 7.52 0.23
C ALA A 63 -7.02 6.62 1.43
N ALA A 64 -8.08 6.94 2.18
CA ALA A 64 -8.57 6.08 3.25
C ALA A 64 -9.14 4.76 2.68
N GLN A 65 -8.99 3.67 3.44
CA GLN A 65 -9.65 2.37 3.16
C GLN A 65 -9.30 1.70 1.82
N VAL A 66 -8.12 1.95 1.25
CA VAL A 66 -7.67 1.33 -0.02
C VAL A 66 -6.92 -0.01 0.16
N THR A 67 -7.18 -0.74 1.25
CA THR A 67 -6.60 -2.07 1.61
C THR A 67 -5.08 -2.14 1.84
N PHE A 68 -4.37 -1.01 1.82
CA PHE A 68 -2.91 -0.96 1.91
C PHE A 68 -2.33 -1.60 3.19
N SER A 69 -2.96 -1.40 4.35
CA SER A 69 -2.46 -1.98 5.61
C SER A 69 -2.49 -3.51 5.60
N THR A 70 -3.49 -4.14 4.96
CA THR A 70 -3.52 -5.61 4.79
C THR A 70 -2.33 -6.07 3.93
N ALA A 71 -2.00 -5.32 2.88
CA ALA A 71 -0.82 -5.60 2.06
C ALA A 71 0.49 -5.45 2.82
N ALA A 72 0.61 -4.41 3.63
CA ALA A 72 1.77 -4.20 4.47
C ALA A 72 1.96 -5.35 5.47
N ILE A 73 0.90 -5.77 6.19
CA ILE A 73 0.96 -6.88 7.16
C ILE A 73 1.39 -8.18 6.49
N LEU A 74 0.72 -8.58 5.41
CA LEU A 74 1.02 -9.85 4.73
C LEU A 74 2.44 -9.84 4.15
N THR A 75 2.86 -8.71 3.58
CA THR A 75 4.19 -8.60 3.00
C THR A 75 5.29 -8.58 4.06
N THR A 76 5.11 -7.89 5.19
CA THR A 76 6.11 -7.88 6.27
C THR A 76 6.24 -9.26 6.93
N LEU A 77 5.15 -9.98 7.14
CA LEU A 77 5.20 -11.38 7.60
C LEU A 77 5.94 -12.27 6.59
N TRP A 78 5.67 -12.10 5.30
CA TRP A 78 6.30 -12.89 4.24
C TRP A 78 7.80 -12.60 4.13
N ILE A 79 8.23 -11.35 4.10
CA ILE A 79 9.66 -11.00 3.99
C ILE A 79 10.42 -11.36 5.27
N ALA A 80 9.84 -11.17 6.47
CA ALA A 80 10.47 -11.60 7.72
C ALA A 80 10.76 -13.11 7.67
N LYS A 81 9.78 -13.92 7.24
CA LYS A 81 9.96 -15.37 7.12
C LYS A 81 10.98 -15.77 6.06
N ASN A 82 10.88 -15.20 4.86
CA ASN A 82 11.56 -15.74 3.67
C ASN A 82 12.89 -15.04 3.36
N LYS A 83 13.08 -13.81 3.83
CA LYS A 83 14.35 -13.06 3.68
C LYS A 83 15.17 -13.04 4.98
N GLY A 84 14.57 -13.41 6.12
CA GLY A 84 15.29 -13.50 7.38
C GLY A 84 15.73 -12.15 7.93
N ILE A 85 14.89 -11.12 7.78
CA ILE A 85 15.19 -9.74 8.17
C ILE A 85 14.33 -9.26 9.33
N ASP A 86 14.89 -8.41 10.19
CA ASP A 86 14.16 -7.81 11.30
C ASP A 86 13.48 -6.51 10.88
N ILE A 87 12.26 -6.30 11.37
CA ILE A 87 11.37 -5.22 10.92
C ILE A 87 10.89 -4.41 12.11
N ILE A 88 10.93 -3.08 12.02
CA ILE A 88 10.17 -2.20 12.91
C ILE A 88 8.97 -1.66 12.13
N TYR A 89 7.76 -1.92 12.62
CA TYR A 89 6.52 -1.37 12.10
C TYR A 89 5.98 -0.33 13.08
N THR A 90 5.92 0.93 12.68
CA THR A 90 5.44 2.00 13.53
C THR A 90 4.03 2.42 13.17
N LEU A 91 3.25 2.72 14.20
CA LEU A 91 1.98 3.44 14.14
C LEU A 91 2.09 4.71 14.99
N PRO A 92 1.12 5.65 14.91
CA PRO A 92 1.20 6.91 15.63
C PRO A 92 1.43 6.69 17.12
N THR A 93 0.51 6.03 17.82
CA THR A 93 0.58 5.79 19.28
C THR A 93 0.75 4.31 19.64
N ALA A 94 1.07 4.02 20.90
CA ALA A 94 1.10 2.65 21.42
C ALA A 94 -0.30 2.02 21.49
N ASP A 95 -1.36 2.82 21.66
CA ASP A 95 -2.72 2.31 21.66
C ASP A 95 -3.20 1.98 20.24
N ASP A 96 -2.76 2.72 19.22
CA ASP A 96 -2.95 2.34 17.82
C ASP A 96 -2.30 0.99 17.52
N VAL A 97 -1.09 0.74 18.06
CA VAL A 97 -0.43 -0.58 17.96
C VAL A 97 -1.30 -1.68 18.55
N LYS A 98 -1.85 -1.50 19.75
CA LYS A 98 -2.71 -2.50 20.40
C LYS A 98 -3.95 -2.79 19.55
N GLN A 99 -4.62 -1.75 19.05
CA GLN A 99 -5.81 -1.88 18.22
C GLN A 99 -5.48 -2.54 16.87
N PHE A 100 -4.38 -2.18 16.23
CA PHE A 100 -3.95 -2.75 14.96
C PHE A 100 -3.53 -4.21 15.08
N ALA A 101 -2.77 -4.53 16.14
CA ALA A 101 -2.36 -5.90 16.41
C ALA A 101 -3.56 -6.80 16.70
N GLY A 102 -4.44 -6.42 17.63
CA GLY A 102 -5.62 -7.21 17.97
C GLY A 102 -6.66 -7.26 16.86
N GLY A 103 -6.99 -6.09 16.29
CA GLY A 103 -8.08 -5.93 15.32
C GLY A 103 -7.74 -6.35 13.89
N LYS A 104 -6.45 -6.52 13.55
CA LYS A 104 -6.04 -6.84 12.17
C LYS A 104 -4.96 -7.92 12.09
N ILE A 105 -3.79 -7.71 12.70
CA ILE A 105 -2.66 -8.65 12.55
C ILE A 105 -3.00 -10.03 13.11
N ASN A 106 -3.47 -10.08 14.37
CA ASN A 106 -3.80 -11.33 15.05
C ASN A 106 -4.95 -12.05 14.34
N ARG A 107 -5.92 -11.30 13.83
CA ARG A 107 -7.03 -11.86 13.05
C ARG A 107 -6.52 -12.46 11.73
N ILE A 108 -5.69 -11.74 10.98
CA ILE A 108 -5.05 -12.28 9.76
C ILE A 108 -4.27 -13.55 10.10
N ILE A 109 -3.44 -13.57 11.14
CA ILE A 109 -2.71 -14.77 11.55
C ILE A 109 -3.69 -15.91 11.88
N ALA A 110 -4.73 -15.64 12.67
CA ALA A 110 -5.71 -16.64 13.09
C ALA A 110 -6.47 -17.26 11.90
N GLN A 111 -6.76 -16.50 10.86
CA GLN A 111 -7.46 -17.00 9.67
C GLN A 111 -6.57 -17.85 8.74
N ASN A 112 -5.24 -17.82 8.92
CA ASN A 112 -4.28 -18.37 7.97
C ASN A 112 -3.36 -19.41 8.62
N PRO A 113 -3.61 -20.72 8.42
CA PRO A 113 -2.82 -21.79 9.05
C PRO A 113 -1.31 -21.72 8.79
N ILE A 114 -0.89 -21.22 7.62
CA ILE A 114 0.53 -21.04 7.32
C ILE A 114 1.17 -19.95 8.18
N LEU A 115 0.45 -18.86 8.47
CA LEU A 115 0.93 -17.78 9.32
C LEU A 115 1.01 -18.21 10.79
N GLN A 116 0.03 -18.98 11.28
CA GLN A 116 0.12 -19.60 12.60
C GLN A 116 1.36 -20.51 12.75
N LYS A 117 1.77 -21.19 11.68
CA LYS A 117 2.99 -22.00 11.68
C LYS A 117 4.27 -21.17 11.68
N TRP A 118 4.23 -19.96 11.11
CA TRP A 118 5.39 -19.06 11.06
C TRP A 118 5.57 -18.28 12.36
N VAL A 119 4.46 -17.86 12.96
CA VAL A 119 4.42 -17.16 14.23
C VAL A 119 4.36 -18.18 15.35
N LYS A 120 5.53 -18.74 15.69
CA LYS A 120 5.70 -19.63 16.84
C LYS A 120 6.55 -18.93 17.90
N ASP A 121 6.21 -19.17 19.17
CA ASP A 121 6.91 -18.72 20.36
C ASP A 121 7.00 -17.18 20.56
N LYS A 122 6.65 -16.72 21.77
CA LYS A 122 6.75 -15.30 22.19
C LYS A 122 6.01 -14.31 21.29
N ASP A 123 4.76 -14.65 20.97
CA ASP A 123 3.84 -13.72 20.32
C ASP A 123 3.29 -12.71 21.36
N THR A 124 3.58 -11.43 21.18
CA THR A 124 2.97 -10.33 21.94
C THR A 124 2.32 -9.30 21.01
N VAL A 125 1.61 -8.33 21.58
CA VAL A 125 1.04 -7.21 20.81
C VAL A 125 2.13 -6.40 20.12
N GLU A 126 3.23 -6.18 20.82
CA GLU A 126 4.34 -5.34 20.38
C GLU A 126 5.42 -6.11 19.60
N GLN A 127 5.32 -7.44 19.51
CA GLN A 127 6.35 -8.26 18.88
C GLN A 127 5.78 -9.57 18.31
N LYS A 128 6.10 -9.85 17.05
CA LYS A 128 5.86 -11.17 16.43
C LYS A 128 7.20 -11.79 16.05
N THR A 129 7.51 -12.97 16.58
CA THR A 129 8.58 -13.82 16.05
C THR A 129 8.06 -14.53 14.80
N VAL A 130 8.74 -14.40 13.67
CA VAL A 130 8.31 -14.95 12.37
C VAL A 130 9.46 -15.76 11.79
N GLY A 131 9.43 -17.08 11.94
CA GLY A 131 10.60 -17.90 11.64
C GLY A 131 11.76 -17.56 12.58
N ASN A 132 12.86 -17.03 12.01
CA ASN A 132 14.05 -16.63 12.78
C ASN A 132 14.15 -15.11 12.97
N SER A 133 13.18 -14.36 12.45
CA SER A 133 13.18 -12.89 12.45
C SER A 133 12.11 -12.34 13.36
N ILE A 134 12.20 -11.06 13.67
CA ILE A 134 11.30 -10.36 14.58
C ILE A 134 10.68 -9.16 13.87
N ILE A 135 9.35 -9.02 14.04
CA ILE A 135 8.63 -7.79 13.70
C ILE A 135 8.26 -7.08 15.00
N TYR A 136 8.83 -5.91 15.21
CA TYR A 136 8.56 -5.04 16.34
C TYR A 136 7.50 -4.00 15.98
N TYR A 137 6.37 -4.01 16.69
CA TYR A 137 5.32 -3.00 16.53
C TYR A 137 5.48 -1.90 17.57
N ARG A 138 5.55 -0.64 17.13
CA ARG A 138 5.92 0.47 18.00
C ARG A 138 5.10 1.74 17.76
N GLY A 139 4.87 2.51 18.82
CA GLY A 139 4.36 3.87 18.71
C GLY A 139 5.48 4.87 18.42
N THR A 140 5.11 6.02 17.87
CA THR A 140 6.02 7.15 17.58
C THR A 140 5.99 8.26 18.63
N TRP A 141 5.13 8.20 19.66
CA TRP A 141 5.05 9.27 20.68
C TRP A 141 5.95 9.06 21.91
N THR A 142 6.52 7.87 22.11
CA THR A 142 7.35 7.54 23.27
C THR A 142 8.79 7.19 22.87
N GLN A 143 9.75 8.07 23.19
CA GLN A 143 11.18 7.91 22.82
C GLN A 143 11.83 6.61 23.33
N LYS A 144 11.51 6.19 24.56
CA LYS A 144 12.16 5.03 25.19
C LYS A 144 12.03 3.75 24.36
N THR A 145 10.92 3.57 23.65
CA THR A 145 10.64 2.36 22.86
C THR A 145 11.41 2.32 21.53
N ALA A 146 11.88 3.48 21.04
CA ALA A 146 12.60 3.61 19.77
C ALA A 146 14.09 3.24 19.86
N MET A 147 14.65 3.14 21.07
CA MET A 147 16.11 3.15 21.29
C MET A 147 16.82 1.79 21.36
N MET A 148 16.09 0.67 21.43
CA MET A 148 16.69 -0.59 21.91
C MET A 148 16.78 -1.73 20.88
N VAL A 149 16.23 -1.58 19.67
CA VAL A 149 16.14 -2.68 18.69
C VAL A 149 16.67 -2.25 17.33
N SER A 150 17.51 -3.08 16.71
CA SER A 150 17.95 -2.92 15.32
C SER A 150 16.90 -3.47 14.36
N SER A 151 16.97 -3.03 13.10
CA SER A 151 16.14 -3.52 12.01
C SER A 151 16.85 -3.40 10.68
N ASP A 152 16.35 -4.12 9.69
CA ASP A 152 16.73 -4.00 8.29
C ASP A 152 15.73 -3.20 7.46
N LEU A 153 14.47 -3.21 7.91
CA LEU A 153 13.36 -2.48 7.33
C LEU A 153 12.58 -1.76 8.42
N ASN A 154 12.37 -0.45 8.22
CA ASN A 154 11.39 0.32 8.96
C ASN A 154 10.16 0.58 8.11
N VAL A 155 8.99 0.29 8.67
CA VAL A 155 7.69 0.53 8.07
C VAL A 155 6.95 1.58 8.89
N TYR A 156 6.72 2.74 8.30
CA TYR A 156 6.05 3.87 8.93
C TYR A 156 4.63 4.02 8.38
N ASP A 157 3.64 3.56 9.14
CA ASP A 157 2.21 3.69 8.83
C ASP A 157 1.62 4.94 9.48
N GLU A 158 0.67 5.56 8.80
CA GLU A 158 0.02 6.83 9.17
C GLU A 158 1.01 7.96 9.51
N VAL A 159 2.08 8.06 8.70
CA VAL A 159 3.22 9.00 8.84
C VAL A 159 2.79 10.42 9.18
N ASP A 160 1.73 10.94 8.57
CA ASP A 160 1.29 12.33 8.75
C ASP A 160 0.69 12.60 10.13
N THR A 161 0.31 11.55 10.86
CA THR A 161 -0.20 11.63 12.24
C THR A 161 0.84 11.18 13.29
N SER A 162 1.97 10.65 12.82
CA SER A 162 3.09 10.25 13.66
C SER A 162 3.96 11.45 14.07
N LYS A 163 4.73 11.27 15.15
CA LYS A 163 5.69 12.27 15.62
C LYS A 163 6.96 12.22 14.75
N GLN A 164 7.19 13.27 13.95
CA GLN A 164 8.22 13.26 12.90
C GLN A 164 9.65 13.11 13.45
N ASP A 165 9.96 13.75 14.58
CA ASP A 165 11.26 13.64 15.26
C ASP A 165 11.57 12.19 15.67
N ILE A 166 10.55 11.40 15.99
CA ILE A 166 10.73 10.00 16.39
C ILE A 166 10.86 9.08 15.18
N ILE A 167 10.16 9.36 14.08
CA ILE A 167 10.40 8.67 12.80
C ILE A 167 11.87 8.83 12.37
N GLU A 168 12.42 10.04 12.46
CA GLU A 168 13.83 10.30 12.15
C GLU A 168 14.77 9.53 13.08
N GLN A 169 14.41 9.37 14.36
CA GLN A 169 15.19 8.54 15.29
C GLN A 169 15.15 7.05 14.93
N TYR A 170 14.01 6.51 14.49
CA TYR A 170 13.93 5.11 14.05
C TYR A 170 14.85 4.82 12.86
N ALA A 171 15.09 5.77 11.97
CA ALA A 171 16.03 5.59 10.86
C ALA A 171 17.46 5.24 11.35
N THR A 172 17.84 5.65 12.56
CA THR A 172 19.14 5.27 13.15
C THR A 172 19.23 3.78 13.52
N ARG A 173 18.10 3.05 13.60
CA ARG A 173 18.07 1.60 13.86
C ARG A 173 18.51 0.76 12.68
N LEU A 174 18.53 1.37 11.49
CA LEU A 174 19.01 0.78 10.24
C LEU A 174 20.53 0.89 10.08
N GLN A 175 21.25 1.60 10.97
CA GLN A 175 22.66 1.95 10.76
C GLN A 175 23.59 0.74 10.54
N HIS A 176 23.28 -0.38 11.20
CA HIS A 176 24.03 -1.63 11.10
C HIS A 176 23.52 -2.60 10.03
N SER A 177 22.37 -2.32 9.41
CA SER A 177 21.84 -3.15 8.34
C SER A 177 22.49 -2.79 7.01
N ASP A 178 22.76 -3.79 6.17
CA ASP A 178 23.18 -3.57 4.78
C ASP A 178 22.02 -3.11 3.89
N LEU A 179 20.77 -3.40 4.27
CA LEU A 179 19.58 -3.11 3.47
C LEU A 179 19.09 -1.66 3.63
N LYS A 180 19.07 -1.14 4.87
CA LYS A 180 18.68 0.25 5.21
C LYS A 180 17.36 0.70 4.57
N LEU A 181 16.35 -0.16 4.61
CA LEU A 181 15.09 0.06 3.91
C LEU A 181 14.07 0.81 4.76
N GLU A 182 13.27 1.64 4.09
CA GLU A 182 12.23 2.45 4.73
C GLU A 182 11.00 2.54 3.84
N TRP A 183 9.84 2.21 4.42
CA TRP A 183 8.53 2.31 3.76
C TRP A 183 7.66 3.34 4.48
N TYR A 184 7.12 4.30 3.74
CA TYR A 184 6.31 5.40 4.29
C TYR A 184 4.94 5.39 3.63
N PHE A 185 3.86 5.35 4.41
CA PHE A 185 2.53 5.44 3.83
C PHE A 185 1.54 6.12 4.75
N SER A 186 0.70 6.96 4.14
CA SER A 186 -0.25 7.81 4.85
C SER A 186 -1.20 8.45 3.85
N HIS A 187 -2.31 8.99 4.35
CA HIS A 187 -2.99 10.05 3.63
C HIS A 187 -2.18 11.35 3.82
N PRO A 188 -1.65 11.95 2.74
CA PRO A 188 -0.85 13.16 2.88
C PRO A 188 -1.70 14.31 3.44
N SER A 189 -1.15 15.05 4.40
CA SER A 189 -1.78 16.20 5.06
C SER A 189 -1.55 17.48 4.27
N VAL A 190 -0.36 18.06 4.41
CA VAL A 190 0.09 19.28 3.73
C VAL A 190 1.39 19.01 2.95
N PRO A 191 1.70 19.78 1.89
CA PRO A 191 2.95 19.64 1.16
C PRO A 191 4.17 19.81 2.08
N GLY A 192 5.17 18.93 1.92
CA GLY A 192 6.40 18.97 2.72
C GLY A 192 6.27 18.46 4.16
N ASN A 193 5.11 17.93 4.57
CA ASN A 193 4.93 17.21 5.83
C ASN A 193 4.77 15.70 5.61
N GLY A 194 5.12 14.91 6.61
CA GLY A 194 4.89 13.46 6.64
C GLY A 194 5.32 12.75 5.35
N VAL A 195 4.40 11.96 4.78
CA VAL A 195 4.67 11.17 3.57
C VAL A 195 5.04 12.04 2.35
N SER A 196 4.63 13.32 2.33
CA SER A 196 4.95 14.26 1.25
C SER A 196 6.44 14.55 1.10
N ARG A 197 7.21 14.51 2.19
CA ARG A 197 8.68 14.70 2.17
C ARG A 197 9.39 13.63 1.34
N HIS A 198 8.81 12.43 1.28
CA HIS A 198 9.38 11.26 0.60
C HIS A 198 8.87 11.14 -0.84
N TRP A 199 7.61 11.52 -1.10
CA TRP A 199 6.99 11.43 -2.42
C TRP A 199 7.78 12.13 -3.53
N HIS A 200 8.27 13.35 -3.29
CA HIS A 200 9.05 14.10 -4.27
C HIS A 200 10.41 13.47 -4.63
N LYS A 201 10.89 12.53 -3.82
CA LYS A 201 12.14 11.78 -4.05
C LYS A 201 11.90 10.47 -4.82
N SER A 202 10.63 10.12 -5.08
CA SER A 202 10.24 8.83 -5.66
C SER A 202 10.00 8.87 -7.17
N ASP A 203 9.86 7.69 -7.79
CA ASP A 203 9.50 7.52 -9.21
C ASP A 203 8.03 7.92 -9.53
N GLN A 204 7.23 8.22 -8.51
CA GLN A 204 5.85 8.71 -8.58
C GLN A 204 4.99 7.93 -9.59
N ARG A 205 4.70 6.66 -9.30
CA ARG A 205 3.86 5.81 -10.14
C ARG A 205 2.40 6.22 -10.05
N HIS A 206 1.76 6.29 -11.22
CA HIS A 206 0.33 6.53 -11.35
C HIS A 206 -0.31 5.33 -12.05
N TRP A 207 -1.55 5.01 -11.70
CA TRP A 207 -2.32 3.95 -12.33
C TRP A 207 -2.88 4.43 -13.67
N PHE A 208 -2.27 4.02 -14.77
CA PHE A 208 -2.69 4.37 -16.12
C PHE A 208 -3.66 3.33 -16.65
N ILE A 209 -4.78 3.80 -17.20
CA ILE A 209 -5.80 3.03 -17.89
C ILE A 209 -5.79 3.38 -19.38
N GLN A 210 -6.22 2.45 -20.23
CA GLN A 210 -6.41 2.71 -21.65
C GLN A 210 -7.89 2.92 -21.93
N CYS A 211 -8.25 4.11 -22.43
CA CYS A 211 -9.65 4.39 -22.78
C CYS A 211 -10.14 3.44 -23.89
N GLU A 212 -11.30 2.82 -23.71
CA GLU A 212 -11.90 1.92 -24.69
C GLU A 212 -12.36 2.63 -25.97
N HIS A 213 -12.76 3.91 -25.86
CA HIS A 213 -13.26 4.72 -26.97
C HIS A 213 -12.16 5.29 -27.88
N CYS A 214 -11.12 5.89 -27.29
CA CYS A 214 -10.07 6.59 -28.05
C CYS A 214 -8.67 5.96 -27.94
N ARG A 215 -8.54 4.85 -27.20
CA ARG A 215 -7.30 4.06 -27.04
C ARG A 215 -6.11 4.81 -26.41
N LYS A 216 -6.29 6.06 -25.98
CA LYS A 216 -5.27 6.84 -25.26
C LYS A 216 -5.08 6.31 -23.84
N TRP A 217 -3.81 6.20 -23.45
CA TRP A 217 -3.40 5.90 -22.08
C TRP A 217 -3.42 7.15 -21.22
N GLN A 218 -3.98 7.05 -20.03
CA GLN A 218 -4.03 8.15 -19.06
C GLN A 218 -4.14 7.60 -17.64
N TYR A 219 -3.62 8.29 -16.65
CA TYR A 219 -4.08 8.10 -15.28
C TYR A 219 -5.28 9.01 -15.02
N MET A 220 -6.19 8.58 -14.15
CA MET A 220 -7.33 9.39 -13.73
C MET A 220 -6.90 10.43 -12.70
N ASN A 221 -7.47 11.63 -12.77
CA ASN A 221 -7.30 12.69 -11.79
C ASN A 221 -8.55 13.56 -11.72
N TRP A 222 -8.74 14.17 -10.55
CA TRP A 222 -9.81 15.12 -10.29
C TRP A 222 -9.41 16.54 -10.76
N PRO A 223 -10.33 17.32 -11.35
CA PRO A 223 -11.69 16.94 -11.76
C PRO A 223 -11.77 16.38 -13.20
N GLU A 224 -10.68 16.35 -13.96
CA GLU A 224 -10.73 16.18 -15.42
C GLU A 224 -11.25 14.81 -15.89
N SER A 225 -11.21 13.82 -15.00
CA SER A 225 -11.71 12.45 -15.24
C SER A 225 -13.14 12.23 -14.77
N PHE A 226 -13.89 13.30 -14.47
CA PHE A 226 -15.25 13.25 -13.95
C PHE A 226 -16.19 14.10 -14.80
N ASP A 227 -17.34 13.54 -15.14
CA ASP A 227 -18.52 14.31 -15.56
C ASP A 227 -19.34 14.60 -14.29
N LEU A 228 -19.31 15.85 -13.82
CA LEU A 228 -19.95 16.23 -12.56
C LEU A 228 -21.49 16.24 -12.67
N GLU A 229 -22.03 16.49 -13.87
CA GLU A 229 -23.48 16.51 -14.10
C GLU A 229 -24.04 15.10 -14.17
N LYS A 230 -23.40 14.22 -14.96
CA LYS A 230 -23.82 12.82 -15.10
C LYS A 230 -23.34 11.92 -13.98
N ARG A 231 -22.38 12.40 -13.18
CA ARG A 231 -21.73 11.67 -12.09
C ARG A 231 -21.04 10.39 -12.55
N GLU A 232 -20.32 10.49 -13.67
CA GLU A 232 -19.61 9.39 -14.34
C GLU A 232 -18.10 9.63 -14.39
N TYR A 233 -17.32 8.56 -14.43
CA TYR A 233 -15.91 8.66 -14.80
C TYR A 233 -15.78 8.81 -16.32
N ILE A 234 -14.97 9.76 -16.77
CA ILE A 234 -14.80 10.06 -18.20
C ILE A 234 -13.34 10.13 -18.62
N CYS A 235 -13.09 9.77 -19.87
CA CYS A 235 -11.80 9.97 -20.50
C CYS A 235 -11.47 11.47 -20.62
N LYS A 236 -10.27 11.88 -20.17
CA LYS A 236 -9.82 13.27 -20.25
C LYS A 236 -9.73 13.79 -21.70
N SER A 237 -9.48 12.89 -22.65
CA SER A 237 -9.31 13.22 -24.06
C SER A 237 -10.61 13.24 -24.87
N CYS A 238 -11.41 12.18 -24.81
CA CYS A 238 -12.59 12.02 -25.68
C CYS A 238 -13.92 12.11 -24.92
N LYS A 239 -13.88 12.28 -23.59
CA LYS A 239 -15.05 12.37 -22.71
C LYS A 239 -15.98 11.14 -22.69
N GLY A 240 -15.62 10.07 -23.40
CA GLY A 240 -16.29 8.78 -23.31
C GLY A 240 -16.19 8.20 -21.90
N VAL A 241 -17.27 7.58 -21.44
CA VAL A 241 -17.39 6.96 -20.11
C VAL A 241 -16.30 5.90 -19.94
N ILE A 242 -15.70 5.86 -18.74
CA ILE A 242 -14.73 4.85 -18.33
C ILE A 242 -15.45 3.79 -17.52
N SER A 243 -15.52 2.57 -18.06
CA SER A 243 -16.06 1.41 -17.36
C SER A 243 -15.14 0.92 -16.23
N ASP A 244 -15.70 0.17 -15.28
CA ASP A 244 -14.93 -0.44 -14.19
C ASP A 244 -13.90 -1.44 -14.70
N ASP A 245 -14.18 -2.16 -15.79
CA ASP A 245 -13.23 -3.09 -16.40
C ASP A 245 -11.99 -2.37 -16.96
N VAL A 246 -12.17 -1.16 -17.51
CA VAL A 246 -11.05 -0.29 -17.89
C VAL A 246 -10.26 0.15 -16.65
N ARG A 247 -10.93 0.48 -15.54
CA ARG A 247 -10.27 0.85 -14.27
C ARG A 247 -9.46 -0.31 -13.68
N ARG A 248 -9.98 -1.55 -13.74
CA ARG A 248 -9.29 -2.78 -13.31
C ARG A 248 -8.06 -3.10 -14.15
N SER A 249 -8.10 -2.79 -15.45
CA SER A 249 -7.10 -3.22 -16.43
C SER A 249 -5.92 -2.25 -16.58
N GLY A 250 -5.73 -1.34 -15.63
CA GLY A 250 -4.64 -0.38 -15.65
C GLY A 250 -3.26 -0.98 -15.38
N LYS A 251 -2.24 -0.11 -15.38
CA LYS A 251 -0.85 -0.44 -15.10
C LYS A 251 -0.17 0.72 -14.38
N TRP A 252 0.73 0.42 -13.45
CA TRP A 252 1.56 1.44 -12.82
C TRP A 252 2.62 1.96 -13.79
N VAL A 253 2.62 3.27 -14.04
CA VAL A 253 3.60 3.94 -14.89
C VAL A 253 4.38 4.96 -14.06
N LYS A 254 5.72 4.83 -14.09
CA LYS A 254 6.65 5.76 -13.43
C LYS A 254 6.62 7.11 -14.12
N LYS A 255 6.47 8.19 -13.35
CA LYS A 255 6.65 9.55 -13.86
C LYS A 255 8.14 9.86 -14.05
N TYR A 256 8.97 9.48 -13.09
CA TYR A 256 10.43 9.69 -13.12
C TYR A 256 11.15 8.34 -13.17
N LYS A 257 12.00 8.11 -14.18
CA LYS A 257 12.64 6.80 -14.42
C LYS A 257 13.98 6.62 -13.69
N ASP A 258 14.54 7.73 -13.24
CA ASP A 258 15.87 7.90 -12.64
C ASP A 258 15.84 7.91 -11.10
N ARG A 259 14.66 7.79 -10.49
CA ARG A 259 14.49 7.79 -9.03
C ARG A 259 14.62 6.39 -8.45
N GLU A 260 15.39 6.27 -7.38
CA GLU A 260 15.60 5.00 -6.68
C GLU A 260 14.42 4.60 -5.80
N MET A 261 13.82 5.56 -5.08
CA MET A 261 12.65 5.32 -4.24
C MET A 261 11.42 5.07 -5.09
N VAL A 262 10.64 4.06 -4.72
CA VAL A 262 9.37 3.73 -5.38
C VAL A 262 8.25 4.55 -4.77
N GLY A 263 7.41 5.17 -5.60
CA GLY A 263 6.24 5.90 -5.16
C GLY A 263 4.96 5.32 -5.75
N PHE A 264 3.94 5.01 -4.94
CA PHE A 264 2.59 4.71 -5.40
C PHE A 264 1.60 5.80 -5.00
N TRP A 265 0.73 6.22 -5.91
CA TRP A 265 -0.43 7.07 -5.60
C TRP A 265 -1.72 6.29 -5.80
N ILE A 266 -2.43 6.01 -4.70
CA ILE A 266 -3.64 5.19 -4.64
C ILE A 266 -4.80 6.09 -4.16
N PRO A 267 -5.42 6.87 -5.06
CA PRO A 267 -6.63 7.63 -4.73
C PRO A 267 -7.86 6.72 -4.68
N LEU A 268 -8.93 7.15 -4.03
CA LEU A 268 -10.12 6.31 -3.84
C LEU A 268 -10.80 5.94 -5.18
N PHE A 269 -10.73 6.81 -6.19
CA PHE A 269 -11.38 6.59 -7.49
C PHE A 269 -10.71 5.54 -8.39
N ILE A 270 -9.54 4.98 -8.02
CA ILE A 270 -9.02 3.80 -8.75
C ILE A 270 -9.61 2.49 -8.22
N CYS A 271 -10.26 2.51 -7.06
CA CYS A 271 -10.99 1.37 -6.51
C CYS A 271 -12.27 1.12 -7.35
N PRO A 272 -12.37 -0.02 -8.07
CA PRO A 272 -13.47 -0.27 -9.00
C PRO A 272 -14.87 -0.35 -8.36
N TRP A 273 -14.97 -0.56 -7.05
CA TRP A 273 -16.24 -0.56 -6.33
C TRP A 273 -16.70 0.83 -5.88
N ILE A 274 -15.86 1.86 -6.06
CA ILE A 274 -16.21 3.24 -5.73
C ILE A 274 -16.68 3.96 -6.99
N SER A 275 -17.94 4.40 -6.98
CA SER A 275 -18.56 5.10 -8.10
C SER A 275 -18.11 6.56 -8.19
N ALA A 276 -18.16 7.16 -9.39
CA ALA A 276 -17.89 8.58 -9.56
C ALA A 276 -18.87 9.44 -8.74
N SER A 277 -20.14 9.03 -8.67
CA SER A 277 -21.17 9.67 -7.84
C SER A 277 -20.79 9.77 -6.36
N GLU A 278 -20.17 8.72 -5.81
CA GLU A 278 -19.69 8.71 -4.42
C GLU A 278 -18.51 9.67 -4.22
N ILE A 279 -17.56 9.72 -5.14
CA ILE A 279 -16.44 10.67 -5.09
C ILE A 279 -16.94 12.11 -5.16
N ILE A 280 -17.87 12.40 -6.08
CA ILE A 280 -18.47 13.74 -6.22
C ILE A 280 -19.25 14.09 -4.96
N LYS A 281 -19.93 13.13 -4.33
CA LYS A 281 -20.62 13.36 -3.06
C LYS A 281 -19.64 13.72 -1.95
N TYR A 282 -18.48 13.09 -1.88
CA TYR A 282 -17.44 13.51 -0.94
C TYR A 282 -16.95 14.94 -1.21
N TYR A 283 -16.83 15.33 -2.48
CA TYR A 283 -16.46 16.71 -2.83
C TYR A 283 -17.53 17.73 -2.40
N GLU A 284 -18.81 17.39 -2.55
CA GLU A 284 -19.94 18.26 -2.20
C GLU A 284 -20.17 18.35 -0.68
N ASP A 285 -20.09 17.22 0.02
CA ASP A 285 -20.56 17.10 1.40
C ASP A 285 -19.45 17.24 2.46
N LYS A 286 -18.17 17.15 2.08
CA LYS A 286 -17.05 17.11 3.03
C LYS A 286 -16.19 18.38 2.96
N PRO A 287 -15.54 18.74 4.07
CA PRO A 287 -14.48 19.75 4.05
C PRO A 287 -13.40 19.46 2.99
N ALA A 288 -12.82 20.52 2.43
CA ALA A 288 -11.86 20.39 1.34
C ALA A 288 -10.65 19.53 1.73
N ASP A 289 -10.09 19.73 2.93
CA ASP A 289 -8.99 18.91 3.46
C ASP A 289 -9.36 17.43 3.53
N TYR A 290 -10.57 17.08 3.95
CA TYR A 290 -11.07 15.71 3.92
C TYR A 290 -11.07 15.15 2.49
N PHE A 291 -11.65 15.88 1.54
CA PHE A 291 -11.72 15.42 0.15
C PHE A 291 -10.33 15.23 -0.45
N TRP A 292 -9.46 16.22 -0.35
CA TRP A 292 -8.11 16.14 -0.91
C TRP A 292 -7.26 15.07 -0.24
N ASN A 293 -7.20 15.04 1.10
CA ASN A 293 -6.31 14.13 1.81
C ASN A 293 -6.85 12.70 1.86
N LYS A 294 -8.14 12.52 2.17
CA LYS A 294 -8.71 11.19 2.45
C LYS A 294 -9.35 10.53 1.23
N VAL A 295 -9.77 11.30 0.22
CA VAL A 295 -10.39 10.77 -1.00
C VAL A 295 -9.43 10.79 -2.18
N LEU A 296 -8.79 11.93 -2.45
CA LEU A 296 -7.81 12.02 -3.53
C LEU A 296 -6.43 11.48 -3.13
N GLY A 297 -6.15 11.33 -1.83
CA GLY A 297 -4.82 10.92 -1.36
C GLY A 297 -3.74 11.94 -1.78
N LEU A 298 -4.07 13.24 -1.75
CA LEU A 298 -3.20 14.34 -2.14
C LEU A 298 -3.10 15.38 -1.01
N PRO A 299 -1.94 16.03 -0.83
CA PRO A 299 -1.79 17.08 0.17
C PRO A 299 -2.65 18.30 -0.17
N TYR A 300 -3.09 19.03 0.85
CA TYR A 300 -3.96 20.20 0.70
C TYR A 300 -3.50 21.34 1.61
N VAL A 301 -3.55 22.57 1.10
CA VAL A 301 -3.42 23.80 1.88
C VAL A 301 -4.65 24.63 1.57
N GLY A 302 -5.41 24.96 2.61
CA GLY A 302 -6.60 25.80 2.52
C GLY A 302 -6.28 27.28 2.45
#